data_AF-A0A3B9XFS2-F1
#
_entry.id   AF-A0A3B9XFS2-F1
#
_cell.length_a   1.000
_cell.length_b   1.000
_cell.length_c   1.000
_cell.angle_alpha   90.00
_cell.angle_beta   90.00
_cell.angle_gamma   90.00
#
_symmetry.space_group_name_H-M   'P 1'
#
loop_
_entity.id
_entity.type
_entity.pdbx_description
1 polymer ?
#
loop_
_entity_poly.entity_id
_entity_poly.type
_entity_poly.pdbx_seq_one_letter_code
_entity_poly.pdbx_strand_id
1 'polypeptide(L)'
;TPLSNFEANLNYKMVQDPAITVSFPVQGEDNVHLLAWTTTPWTLPSNLALAVGEDLDYVKAKEISSGRIYILAEALLPSVFKKPKEEVEVLEQIKGKDLIGLKYEPLFDFFKNLESEGAFRVIAADHVTVESGTGIVHMAPAFGEEDYLACQKGGAP
;
A
#
# COMPACT_ATOMS: atom_id res chain seq x y z
N THR A 1 15.97 23.49 -8.95
CA THR A 1 16.87 22.81 -9.89
C THR A 1 16.97 21.36 -9.49
N PRO A 2 16.94 20.39 -10.42
CA PRO A 2 17.25 18.99 -10.09
C PRO A 2 18.72 18.85 -9.66
N LEU A 3 19.02 17.80 -8.90
CA LEU A 3 20.37 17.41 -8.47
C LEU A 3 20.77 16.12 -9.18
N SER A 4 22.08 15.96 -9.44
CA SER A 4 22.62 14.70 -9.94
C SER A 4 22.63 13.61 -8.85
N ASN A 5 22.66 12.35 -9.27
CA ASN A 5 22.81 11.22 -8.34
C ASN A 5 24.09 11.34 -7.48
N PHE A 6 25.17 11.91 -8.02
CA PHE A 6 26.40 12.12 -7.26
C PHE A 6 26.20 13.13 -6.12
N GLU A 7 25.51 14.25 -6.37
CA GLU A 7 25.22 15.26 -5.36
C GLU A 7 24.29 14.76 -4.25
N ALA A 8 23.30 13.93 -4.59
CA ALA A 8 22.36 13.37 -3.62
C ALA A 8 23.05 12.48 -2.56
N ASN A 9 24.11 11.76 -2.96
CA ASN A 9 24.82 10.84 -2.08
C ASN A 9 25.83 11.52 -1.13
N LEU A 10 26.20 12.79 -1.38
CA LEU A 10 27.26 13.47 -0.61
C LEU A 10 26.83 13.94 0.79
N ASN A 11 25.52 13.99 1.07
CA ASN A 11 25.01 14.62 2.29
C ASN A 11 23.87 13.83 2.94
N TYR A 12 24.02 12.51 3.01
CA TYR A 12 23.06 11.67 3.73
C TYR A 12 23.04 12.04 5.22
N LYS A 13 21.85 12.18 5.80
CA LYS A 13 21.65 12.49 7.22
C LYS A 13 20.63 11.55 7.81
N MET A 14 20.88 11.12 9.04
CA MET A 14 19.85 10.43 9.82
C MET A 14 18.82 11.44 10.32
N VAL A 15 17.58 11.24 9.91
CA VAL A 15 16.42 12.04 10.34
C VAL A 15 15.36 11.08 10.90
N GLN A 16 14.46 11.61 11.73
CA GLN A 16 13.29 10.87 12.18
C GLN A 16 12.12 11.19 11.27
N ASP A 17 11.69 10.20 10.50
CA ASP A 17 10.49 10.31 9.67
C ASP A 17 9.28 9.68 10.36
N PRO A 18 8.07 10.22 10.15
CA PRO A 18 6.85 9.60 10.62
C PRO A 18 6.64 8.27 9.89
N ALA A 19 6.34 7.19 10.62
CA ALA A 19 5.93 5.92 10.04
C ALA A 19 4.43 5.73 10.31
N ILE A 20 3.61 5.76 9.25
CA ILE A 20 2.15 5.64 9.40
C ILE A 20 1.59 4.48 8.59
N THR A 21 0.57 3.83 9.15
CA THR A 21 -0.25 2.84 8.47
C THR A 21 -1.59 3.47 8.14
N VAL A 22 -2.03 3.34 6.89
CA VAL A 22 -3.22 3.98 6.35
C VAL A 22 -4.16 2.93 5.79
N SER A 23 -5.44 3.04 6.10
CA SER A 23 -6.48 2.13 5.63
C SER A 23 -7.18 2.67 4.38
N PHE A 24 -7.29 1.84 3.35
CA PHE A 24 -8.01 2.10 2.11
C PHE A 24 -9.21 1.16 2.01
N PRO A 25 -10.45 1.66 2.16
CA PRO A 25 -11.66 0.82 2.03
C PRO A 25 -11.74 0.14 0.67
N VAL A 26 -12.07 -1.14 0.63
CA VAL A 26 -12.27 -1.89 -0.61
C VAL A 26 -13.65 -1.57 -1.17
N GLN A 27 -13.74 -1.23 -2.46
CA GLN A 27 -15.03 -0.94 -3.08
C GLN A 27 -15.88 -2.21 -3.19
N GLY A 28 -17.13 -2.15 -2.73
CA GLY A 28 -18.08 -3.26 -2.81
C GLY A 28 -17.95 -4.33 -1.73
N GLU A 29 -17.01 -4.18 -0.78
CA GLU A 29 -16.90 -5.03 0.41
C GLU A 29 -17.06 -4.18 1.68
N ASP A 30 -18.10 -4.47 2.48
CA ASP A 30 -18.32 -3.76 3.73
C ASP A 30 -17.24 -4.12 4.77
N ASN A 31 -16.69 -3.09 5.42
CA ASN A 31 -15.66 -3.19 6.47
C ASN A 31 -14.34 -3.86 6.06
N VAL A 32 -14.06 -4.03 4.76
CA VAL A 32 -12.78 -4.57 4.28
C VAL A 32 -11.88 -3.43 3.84
N HIS A 33 -10.63 -3.42 4.31
CA HIS A 33 -9.68 -2.35 4.06
C HIS A 33 -8.30 -2.92 3.69
N LEU A 34 -7.67 -2.36 2.67
CA LEU A 34 -6.24 -2.58 2.38
C LEU A 34 -5.42 -1.70 3.32
N LEU A 35 -4.42 -2.25 4.01
CA LEU A 35 -3.51 -1.47 4.84
C LEU A 35 -2.21 -1.21 4.08
N ALA A 36 -1.88 0.05 3.83
CA ALA A 36 -0.58 0.45 3.28
C ALA A 36 0.24 1.19 4.34
N TRP A 37 1.56 1.06 4.25
CA TRP A 37 2.50 1.77 5.11
C TRP A 37 3.28 2.81 4.31
N THR A 38 3.57 3.96 4.92
CA THR A 38 4.40 5.00 4.31
C THR A 38 5.20 5.79 5.35
N THR A 39 6.40 6.20 4.97
CA THR A 39 7.22 7.18 5.70
C THR A 39 7.06 8.61 5.17
N THR A 40 6.38 8.77 4.04
CA THR A 40 6.23 10.05 3.32
C THR A 40 4.75 10.43 3.24
N PRO A 41 4.07 10.71 4.36
CA PRO A 41 2.62 10.98 4.40
C PRO A 41 2.17 12.13 3.49
N TRP A 42 3.07 13.08 3.21
CA TRP A 42 2.82 14.20 2.32
C TRP A 42 2.57 13.80 0.85
N THR A 43 2.91 12.56 0.45
CA THR A 43 2.66 12.02 -0.89
C THR A 43 1.27 11.39 -1.04
N LEU A 44 0.56 11.12 0.07
CA LEU A 44 -0.76 10.47 0.05
C LEU A 44 -1.83 11.18 -0.80
N PRO A 45 -1.88 12.53 -0.88
CA PRO A 45 -2.81 13.21 -1.78
C PRO A 45 -2.63 12.83 -3.27
N SER A 46 -1.45 12.35 -3.66
CA SER A 46 -1.11 11.93 -5.03
C SER A 46 -1.08 10.41 -5.20
N ASN A 47 -1.69 9.67 -4.28
CA ASN A 47 -1.87 8.24 -4.43
C ASN A 47 -2.79 7.93 -5.62
N LEU A 48 -2.34 7.05 -6.52
CA LEU A 48 -3.11 6.62 -7.70
C LEU A 48 -3.30 5.10 -7.80
N ALA A 49 -2.51 4.32 -7.06
CA ALA A 49 -2.66 2.87 -6.98
C ALA A 49 -2.15 2.33 -5.64
N LEU A 50 -2.41 1.06 -5.38
CA LEU A 50 -1.75 0.28 -4.34
C LEU A 50 -0.99 -0.86 -5.01
N ALA A 51 0.25 -1.14 -4.61
CA ALA A 51 1.03 -2.23 -5.15
C ALA A 51 1.15 -3.42 -4.20
N VAL A 52 1.10 -4.62 -4.77
CA VAL A 52 1.31 -5.91 -4.10
C VAL A 52 2.35 -6.74 -4.86
N GLY A 53 3.03 -7.65 -4.17
CA GLY A 53 3.89 -8.65 -4.82
C GLY A 53 3.05 -9.88 -5.21
N GLU A 54 3.08 -10.28 -6.48
CA GLU A 54 2.17 -11.31 -7.01
C GLU A 54 2.28 -12.67 -6.30
N ASP A 55 3.51 -13.06 -5.96
CA ASP A 55 3.81 -14.36 -5.34
C ASP A 55 3.72 -14.36 -3.81
N LEU A 56 3.55 -13.18 -3.20
CA LEU A 56 3.47 -13.03 -1.74
C LEU A 56 2.11 -13.50 -1.20
N ASP A 57 2.12 -13.93 0.06
CA ASP A 57 0.94 -14.37 0.80
C ASP A 57 0.34 -13.21 1.62
N TYR A 58 -0.95 -12.98 1.42
CA TYR A 58 -1.76 -11.98 2.09
C TYR A 58 -2.86 -12.65 2.89
N VAL A 59 -3.42 -11.92 3.86
CA VAL A 59 -4.54 -12.40 4.68
C VAL A 59 -5.63 -11.36 4.80
N LYS A 60 -6.89 -11.81 4.84
CA LYS A 60 -8.00 -11.03 5.42
C LYS A 60 -8.01 -11.30 6.92
N ALA A 61 -7.56 -10.34 7.71
CA ALA A 61 -7.50 -10.42 9.17
C ALA A 61 -8.56 -9.52 9.78
N LYS A 62 -9.50 -10.10 10.54
CA LYS A 62 -10.52 -9.36 11.27
C LYS A 62 -9.97 -8.93 12.62
N GLU A 63 -9.92 -7.62 12.85
CA GLU A 63 -9.58 -7.07 14.16
C GLU A 63 -10.75 -7.28 15.14
N ILE A 64 -10.46 -7.90 16.28
CA ILE A 64 -11.48 -8.29 17.27
C ILE A 64 -12.10 -7.07 17.95
N SER A 65 -11.32 -6.01 18.18
CA SER A 65 -11.74 -4.81 18.91
C SER A 65 -12.70 -3.93 18.10
N SER A 66 -12.42 -3.74 16.81
CA SER A 66 -13.17 -2.86 15.92
C SER A 66 -14.17 -3.61 15.03
N GLY A 67 -13.95 -4.91 14.83
CA GLY A 67 -14.69 -5.73 13.87
C GLY A 67 -14.32 -5.49 12.40
N ARG A 68 -13.38 -4.57 12.11
CA ARG A 68 -12.91 -4.29 10.74
C ARG A 68 -12.04 -5.42 10.22
N ILE A 69 -12.07 -5.61 8.91
CA ILE A 69 -11.26 -6.60 8.21
C ILE A 69 -10.16 -5.86 7.46
N TYR A 70 -8.93 -6.29 7.68
CA TYR A 70 -7.75 -5.71 7.05
C TYR A 70 -7.08 -6.72 6.13
N ILE A 71 -6.67 -6.26 4.95
CA ILE A 71 -5.83 -6.99 4.01
C ILE A 71 -4.40 -6.46 4.16
N LEU A 72 -3.48 -7.37 4.44
CA LEU A 72 -2.04 -7.13 4.57
C LEU A 72 -1.26 -8.44 4.35
N ALA A 73 0.05 -8.35 4.17
CA ALA A 73 0.90 -9.52 4.04
C ALA A 73 0.91 -10.35 5.34
N GLU A 74 0.77 -11.67 5.23
CA GLU A 74 0.70 -12.58 6.38
C GLU A 74 1.92 -12.44 7.28
N ALA A 75 3.12 -12.36 6.68
CA ALA A 75 4.39 -12.21 7.36
C ALA A 75 4.50 -10.93 8.19
N LEU A 76 3.71 -9.90 7.86
CA LEU A 76 3.76 -8.57 8.49
C LEU A 76 2.63 -8.33 9.50
N LEU A 77 1.80 -9.34 9.80
CA LEU A 77 0.83 -9.29 10.90
C LEU A 77 1.47 -8.82 12.24
N PRO A 78 2.64 -9.32 12.67
CA PRO A 78 3.28 -8.88 13.91
C PRO A 78 3.81 -7.44 13.86
N SER A 79 4.03 -6.88 12.66
CA SER A 79 4.47 -5.49 12.49
C SER A 79 3.34 -4.50 12.69
N VAL A 80 2.09 -4.92 12.41
CA VAL A 80 0.89 -4.08 12.53
C VAL A 80 0.20 -4.30 13.88
N PHE A 81 0.06 -5.56 14.32
CA PHE A 81 -0.59 -5.91 15.57
C PHE A 81 0.45 -6.43 16.58
N LYS A 82 0.44 -5.90 17.81
CA LYS A 82 1.45 -6.25 18.83
C LYS A 82 1.32 -7.70 19.28
N LYS A 83 0.10 -8.21 19.30
CA LYS A 83 -0.28 -9.57 19.68
C LYS A 83 -1.30 -10.13 18.68
N PRO A 84 -0.87 -10.52 17.48
CA PRO A 84 -1.79 -10.92 16.41
C PRO A 84 -2.78 -12.01 16.85
N LYS A 85 -2.34 -13.02 17.61
CA LYS A 85 -3.21 -14.11 18.09
C LYS A 85 -4.32 -13.69 19.05
N GLU A 86 -4.19 -12.54 19.71
CA GLU A 86 -5.18 -11.99 20.64
C GLU A 86 -6.01 -10.86 20.01
N GLU A 87 -5.47 -10.21 18.98
CA GLU A 87 -6.05 -8.99 18.39
C GLU A 87 -6.78 -9.25 17.07
N VAL A 88 -6.38 -10.29 16.33
CA VAL A 88 -6.94 -10.59 15.01
C VAL A 88 -7.35 -12.06 14.85
N GLU A 89 -8.43 -12.26 14.09
CA GLU A 89 -8.88 -13.53 13.57
C GLU A 89 -8.58 -13.58 12.06
N VAL A 90 -7.76 -14.53 11.61
CA VAL A 90 -7.48 -14.72 10.17
C VAL A 90 -8.66 -15.43 9.53
N LEU A 91 -9.33 -14.75 8.59
CA LEU A 91 -10.51 -15.26 7.90
C LEU A 91 -10.15 -16.02 6.63
N GLU A 92 -9.15 -15.54 5.89
CA GLU A 92 -8.79 -16.05 4.57
C GLU A 92 -7.31 -15.77 4.27
N GLN A 93 -6.65 -16.70 3.57
CA GLN A 93 -5.34 -16.50 2.95
C GLN A 93 -5.52 -16.27 1.45
N ILE A 94 -4.83 -15.29 0.89
CA ILE A 94 -5.00 -14.79 -0.48
C ILE A 94 -3.61 -14.62 -1.11
N LYS A 95 -3.42 -15.05 -2.36
CA LYS A 95 -2.18 -14.72 -3.08
C LYS A 95 -2.22 -13.31 -3.62
N GLY A 96 -1.07 -12.63 -3.67
CA GLY A 96 -0.98 -11.26 -4.17
C GLY A 96 -1.57 -11.08 -5.57
N LYS A 97 -1.37 -12.07 -6.46
CA LYS A 97 -1.97 -12.10 -7.80
C LYS A 97 -3.50 -12.00 -7.79
N ASP A 98 -4.16 -12.51 -6.76
CA ASP A 98 -5.63 -12.53 -6.65
C ASP A 98 -6.17 -11.20 -6.12
N LEU A 99 -5.30 -10.34 -5.56
CA LEU A 99 -5.64 -8.97 -5.17
C LEU A 99 -5.54 -7.98 -6.33
N ILE A 100 -4.83 -8.30 -7.42
CA ILE A 100 -4.62 -7.40 -8.55
C ILE A 100 -5.97 -7.02 -9.18
N GLY A 101 -6.16 -5.72 -9.40
CA GLY A 101 -7.39 -5.17 -9.96
C GLY A 101 -8.48 -4.88 -8.93
N LEU A 102 -8.31 -5.29 -7.66
CA LEU A 102 -9.21 -4.90 -6.58
C LEU A 102 -9.25 -3.38 -6.46
N LYS A 103 -10.46 -2.80 -6.47
CA LYS A 103 -10.66 -1.36 -6.39
C LYS A 103 -10.80 -0.91 -4.94
N TYR A 104 -10.37 0.31 -4.65
CA TYR A 104 -10.49 0.90 -3.32
C TYR A 104 -10.99 2.33 -3.38
N GLU A 105 -11.48 2.84 -2.25
CA GLU A 105 -11.89 4.22 -2.11
C GLU A 105 -10.66 5.12 -1.86
N PRO A 106 -10.43 6.15 -2.69
CA PRO A 106 -9.30 7.06 -2.47
C PRO A 106 -9.43 7.82 -1.16
N LEU A 107 -8.29 8.14 -0.54
CA LEU A 107 -8.24 8.93 0.69
C LEU A 107 -8.72 10.38 0.50
N PHE A 108 -8.57 10.90 -0.73
CA PHE A 108 -8.88 12.27 -1.09
C PHE A 108 -9.58 12.31 -2.46
N ASP A 109 -10.50 13.26 -2.64
CA ASP A 109 -11.26 13.40 -3.88
C ASP A 109 -10.51 14.10 -5.03
N PHE A 110 -9.26 14.54 -4.82
CA PHE A 110 -8.51 15.41 -5.76
C PHE A 110 -8.36 14.84 -7.17
N PHE A 111 -8.17 13.53 -7.28
CA PHE A 111 -7.89 12.84 -8.55
C PHE A 111 -8.95 11.78 -8.88
N LYS A 112 -10.12 11.84 -8.25
CA LYS A 112 -11.17 10.82 -8.39
C LYS A 112 -11.61 10.60 -9.84
N ASN A 113 -11.51 11.62 -10.68
CA ASN A 113 -11.79 11.51 -12.12
C ASN A 113 -10.88 10.51 -12.86
N LEU A 114 -9.65 10.29 -12.36
CA LEU A 114 -8.70 9.33 -12.95
C LEU A 114 -9.07 7.86 -12.70
N GLU A 115 -10.10 7.59 -11.89
CA GLU A 115 -10.65 6.23 -11.74
C GLU A 115 -11.07 5.64 -13.09
N SER A 116 -11.62 6.48 -13.97
CA SER A 116 -12.00 6.10 -15.33
C SER A 116 -10.82 5.77 -16.24
N GLU A 117 -9.62 6.22 -15.86
CA GLU A 117 -8.35 5.99 -16.57
C GLU A 117 -7.53 4.85 -15.94
N GLY A 118 -8.08 4.15 -14.93
CA GLY A 118 -7.47 2.98 -14.31
C GLY A 118 -6.77 3.21 -12.98
N ALA A 119 -6.96 4.38 -12.34
CA ALA A 119 -6.51 4.65 -10.97
C ALA A 119 -7.35 3.93 -9.89
N PHE A 120 -6.89 4.01 -8.65
CA PHE A 120 -7.55 3.54 -7.42
C PHE A 120 -7.86 2.04 -7.40
N ARG A 121 -6.88 1.27 -7.84
CA ARG A 121 -6.89 -0.19 -7.78
C ARG A 121 -5.55 -0.75 -7.39
N VAL A 122 -5.54 -2.03 -7.05
CA VAL A 122 -4.34 -2.79 -6.78
C VAL A 122 -3.64 -3.15 -8.09
N ILE A 123 -2.31 -2.99 -8.12
CA ILE A 123 -1.40 -3.36 -9.21
C ILE A 123 -0.32 -4.31 -8.68
N ALA A 124 0.31 -5.06 -9.59
CA ALA A 124 1.51 -5.81 -9.26
C ALA A 124 2.75 -4.92 -9.30
N ALA A 125 3.67 -5.11 -8.35
CA ALA A 125 5.00 -4.54 -8.45
C ALA A 125 6.07 -5.47 -7.85
N ASP A 126 7.18 -5.60 -8.58
CA ASP A 126 8.26 -6.55 -8.27
C ASP A 126 9.12 -6.10 -7.08
N HIS A 127 9.08 -4.81 -6.73
CA HIS A 127 9.85 -4.24 -5.61
C HIS A 127 9.15 -4.40 -4.24
N VAL A 128 7.90 -4.91 -4.21
CA VAL A 128 7.17 -5.10 -2.96
C VAL A 128 7.78 -6.27 -2.19
N THR A 129 8.18 -6.01 -0.95
CA THR A 129 8.76 -7.02 -0.04
C THR A 129 7.96 -7.13 1.26
N VAL A 130 8.28 -8.14 2.07
CA VAL A 130 7.70 -8.35 3.40
C VAL A 130 8.69 -8.03 4.53
N GLU A 131 9.70 -7.21 4.26
CA GLU A 131 10.72 -6.84 5.26
C GLU A 131 10.23 -5.74 6.21
N SER A 132 9.34 -4.85 5.74
CA SER A 132 8.78 -3.76 6.55
C SER A 132 7.40 -3.30 6.07
N GLY A 133 6.71 -2.53 6.91
CA GLY A 133 5.38 -1.99 6.61
C GLY A 133 4.27 -3.04 6.71
N THR A 134 3.43 -3.12 5.67
CA THR A 134 2.27 -4.02 5.59
C THR A 134 2.30 -4.97 4.40
N GLY A 135 3.31 -4.86 3.53
CA GLY A 135 3.39 -5.60 2.27
C GLY A 135 2.44 -5.08 1.18
N ILE A 136 1.80 -3.93 1.41
CA ILE A 136 1.06 -3.16 0.41
C ILE A 136 1.67 -1.76 0.37
N VAL A 137 2.08 -1.33 -0.81
CA VAL A 137 2.75 -0.05 -1.02
C VAL A 137 1.76 0.94 -1.62
N HIS A 138 1.69 2.15 -1.08
CA HIS A 138 0.91 3.23 -1.70
C HIS A 138 1.73 3.82 -2.85
N MET A 139 1.10 4.01 -4.01
CA MET A 139 1.81 4.41 -5.23
C MET A 139 1.53 5.87 -5.58
N ALA A 140 2.57 6.70 -5.60
CA ALA A 140 2.51 8.11 -5.95
C ALA A 140 3.49 8.40 -7.12
N PRO A 141 3.11 8.10 -8.38
CA PRO A 141 4.03 8.03 -9.52
C PRO A 141 4.73 9.36 -9.88
N ALA A 142 4.21 10.50 -9.39
CA ALA A 142 4.88 11.79 -9.55
C ALA A 142 6.10 11.99 -8.63
N PHE A 143 6.32 11.11 -7.65
CA PHE A 143 7.31 11.29 -6.58
C PHE A 143 8.30 10.13 -6.42
N GLY A 144 8.13 9.02 -7.15
CA GLY A 144 9.02 7.85 -7.10
C GLY A 144 9.21 7.25 -8.49
N GLU A 145 10.46 6.91 -8.83
CA GLU A 145 10.78 6.24 -10.11
C GLU A 145 10.19 4.82 -10.15
N GLU A 146 10.33 4.06 -9.07
CA GLU A 146 9.73 2.72 -8.96
C GLU A 146 8.21 2.79 -9.03
N ASP A 147 7.60 3.81 -8.40
CA ASP A 147 6.16 4.05 -8.47
C ASP A 147 5.69 4.33 -9.89
N TYR A 148 6.41 5.21 -10.58
CA TYR A 148 6.13 5.57 -11.96
C TYR A 148 6.18 4.35 -12.88
N LEU A 149 7.25 3.54 -12.78
CA LEU A 149 7.44 2.35 -13.60
C LEU A 149 6.38 1.28 -13.29
N ALA A 150 6.05 1.07 -12.02
CA ALA A 150 5.03 0.13 -11.60
C ALA A 150 3.63 0.55 -12.08
N CYS A 151 3.25 1.83 -11.91
CA CYS A 151 1.98 2.35 -12.42
C CYS A 151 1.89 2.24 -13.95
N GLN A 152 2.97 2.59 -14.67
CA GLN A 152 3.02 2.48 -16.11
C GLN A 152 2.85 1.03 -16.59
N LYS A 153 3.59 0.07 -16.00
CA LYS A 153 3.46 -1.38 -16.29
C LYS A 153 2.08 -1.89 -15.93
N GLY A 154 1.54 -1.42 -14.81
CA GLY A 154 0.24 -1.79 -14.28
C GLY A 154 -0.92 -1.20 -15.07
N GLY A 155 -0.71 -0.17 -15.90
CA GLY A 155 -1.76 0.57 -16.60
C GLY A 155 -2.56 1.51 -15.70
N ALA A 156 -1.92 2.06 -14.68
CA ALA A 156 -2.43 3.17 -13.88
C ALA A 156 -1.84 4.50 -14.41
N PRO A 157 -2.59 5.61 -14.32
CA PRO A 157 -2.15 6.93 -14.80
C PRO A 157 -0.98 7.51 -14.00
#